data_AF-A0A1U9P1T7-F1
#
_entry.id   AF-A0A1U9P1T7-F1
#
_cell.length_a   1.000
_cell.length_b   1.000
_cell.length_c   1.000
_cell.angle_alpha   90.00
_cell.angle_beta   90.00
_cell.angle_gamma   90.00
#
_symmetry.space_group_name_H-M   'P 1'
#
loop_
_entity.id
_entity.type
_entity.pdbx_description
1 polymer ?
#
loop_
_entity_poly.entity_id
_entity_poly.type
_entity_poly.pdbx_seq_one_letter_code
_entity_poly.pdbx_strand_id
1 'polypeptide(L)'
;MSAKTTALTVLTAALLVPTVLVAPAHAAPTPPTDGKGRPAKAPAAPAPPASMSTVGGSLLGQPGTQVNLLPGAPALPTNLTGRSWIVADAESGEVLAAYNAHWRLPPASTMKMLFADTLLPNLPKDRVHKVTDEDMEGVGPGSSLVGVKEDHEYSVHDLWLGVFLRSGNDAVHVLSAMNGGVEKTVKDMQAHAEELQALDTHVVSPDGYDAPEQVSSAYDLTLIARSGLQKQDFREYCGTASAKFPGLQEPGKPRDHFEIQNTNRLMTGAGGLSPYKGIAGVKNGTTTMAGSTFTGAAQQGSRKLLVTVMNPGAGGANSVYEETAALFDWGFAAAGKVKPVGELVPPKSADTSPHGSPAQSHENNPSVDGLVPGGGMGTALGVAGGALVVLAGGAYVVNRRWPRGRRSRGRDEEFV
;
A
#
# COMPACT_ATOMS: atom_id res chain seq x y z
N MET A 1 -17.96 -38.73 67.60
CA MET A 1 -16.75 -38.43 68.40
C MET A 1 -15.52 -38.93 67.67
N SER A 2 -14.42 -38.20 67.84
CA SER A 2 -13.03 -38.53 67.47
C SER A 2 -12.50 -37.91 66.17
N ALA A 3 -11.71 -36.87 66.40
CA ALA A 3 -10.76 -36.24 65.51
C ALA A 3 -9.75 -37.25 64.95
N LYS A 4 -9.20 -36.93 63.76
CA LYS A 4 -7.91 -37.45 63.33
C LYS A 4 -6.98 -36.30 62.95
N THR A 5 -5.89 -36.32 63.68
CA THR A 5 -4.66 -35.54 63.70
C THR A 5 -3.92 -35.54 62.36
N THR A 6 -3.31 -34.39 62.11
CA THR A 6 -2.30 -34.06 61.11
C THR A 6 -1.11 -35.03 61.09
N ALA A 7 -0.63 -35.39 59.90
CA ALA A 7 0.76 -35.77 59.68
C ALA A 7 1.23 -35.16 58.35
N LEU A 8 2.29 -34.38 58.45
CA LEU A 8 2.97 -33.63 57.41
C LEU A 8 3.92 -34.59 56.67
N THR A 9 3.71 -34.79 55.37
CA THR A 9 4.68 -35.50 54.52
C THR A 9 5.32 -34.49 53.58
N VAL A 10 6.59 -34.19 53.83
CA VAL A 10 7.48 -33.44 52.94
C VAL A 10 7.71 -34.27 51.69
N LEU A 11 7.24 -33.80 50.53
CA LEU A 11 7.65 -34.32 49.23
C LEU A 11 8.54 -33.28 48.55
N THR A 12 9.82 -33.64 48.42
CA THR A 12 10.85 -32.95 47.65
C THR A 12 10.43 -32.74 46.20
N ALA A 13 10.33 -31.48 45.77
CA ALA A 13 10.22 -31.12 44.37
C ALA A 13 11.58 -31.28 43.68
N ALA A 14 11.74 -32.33 42.88
CA ALA A 14 12.86 -32.44 41.96
C ALA A 14 12.63 -31.50 40.77
N LEU A 15 13.46 -30.47 40.64
CA LEU A 15 13.56 -29.67 39.42
C LEU A 15 14.06 -30.56 38.28
N LEU A 16 13.19 -30.82 37.30
CA LEU A 16 13.59 -31.29 35.97
C LEU A 16 13.93 -30.07 35.11
N VAL A 17 15.22 -29.81 34.96
CA VAL A 17 15.77 -28.88 33.97
C VAL A 17 15.78 -29.62 32.62
N PRO A 18 15.15 -29.13 31.54
CA PRO A 18 15.40 -29.67 30.22
C PRO A 18 16.82 -29.26 29.78
N THR A 19 17.70 -30.25 29.66
CA THR A 19 19.02 -30.12 29.02
C THR A 19 18.83 -29.66 27.57
N VAL A 20 19.25 -28.43 27.29
CA VAL A 20 19.42 -27.92 25.93
C VAL A 20 20.61 -28.65 25.31
N LEU A 21 20.34 -29.53 24.35
CA LEU A 21 21.35 -30.06 23.44
C LEU A 21 21.84 -28.89 22.57
N VAL A 22 23.02 -28.36 22.91
CA VAL A 22 23.76 -27.43 22.05
C VAL A 22 24.23 -28.23 20.83
N ALA A 23 23.57 -28.04 19.70
CA ALA A 23 24.10 -28.48 18.42
C ALA A 23 25.41 -27.71 18.12
N PRO A 24 26.44 -28.36 17.55
CA PRO A 24 27.65 -27.64 17.17
C PRO A 24 27.29 -26.59 16.12
N ALA A 25 27.69 -25.34 16.38
CA ALA A 25 27.68 -24.28 15.39
C ALA A 25 28.47 -24.76 14.18
N HIS A 26 27.77 -25.09 13.09
CA HIS A 26 28.42 -25.32 11.83
C HIS A 26 29.06 -23.99 11.43
N ALA A 27 30.39 -23.97 11.38
CA ALA A 27 31.14 -22.84 10.87
C ALA A 27 30.59 -22.51 9.48
N ALA A 28 30.16 -21.26 9.30
CA ALA A 28 29.82 -20.76 7.97
C ALA A 28 31.02 -21.00 7.04
N PRO A 29 30.79 -21.41 5.77
CA PRO A 29 31.88 -21.57 4.82
C PRO A 29 32.68 -20.26 4.75
N THR A 30 33.99 -20.36 4.90
CA THR A 30 34.91 -19.22 4.76
C THR A 30 34.64 -18.50 3.44
N PRO A 31 34.51 -17.16 3.42
CA PRO A 31 34.30 -16.43 2.17
C PRO A 31 35.43 -16.73 1.19
N PRO A 32 35.16 -16.75 -0.14
CA PRO A 32 36.23 -16.86 -1.12
C PRO A 32 37.24 -15.74 -0.88
N THR A 33 38.53 -16.08 -0.78
CA THR A 33 39.58 -15.08 -0.73
C THR A 33 39.81 -14.53 -2.13
N ASP A 34 40.21 -13.27 -2.26
CA ASP A 34 40.47 -12.59 -3.53
C ASP A 34 41.72 -13.10 -4.28
N GLY A 35 42.13 -14.35 -4.04
CA GLY A 35 43.41 -14.91 -4.49
C GLY A 35 44.63 -14.27 -3.81
N LYS A 36 44.46 -13.33 -2.87
CA LYS A 36 45.54 -12.64 -2.12
C LYS A 36 45.38 -12.74 -0.60
N GLY A 37 44.53 -13.65 -0.12
CA GLY A 37 44.34 -13.91 1.31
C GLY A 37 43.64 -12.79 2.07
N ARG A 38 43.00 -11.84 1.39
CA ARG A 38 42.13 -10.83 2.03
C ARG A 38 40.68 -11.34 2.02
N PRO A 39 39.89 -11.04 3.06
CA PRO A 39 38.46 -11.27 2.99
C PRO A 39 37.92 -10.52 1.76
N ALA A 40 37.22 -11.22 0.86
CA ALA A 40 36.57 -10.57 -0.27
C ALA A 40 35.75 -9.39 0.25
N LYS A 41 35.98 -8.21 -0.32
CA LYS A 41 35.19 -7.02 -0.02
C LYS A 41 33.73 -7.40 -0.20
N ALA A 42 32.92 -7.27 0.85
CA ALA A 42 31.49 -7.49 0.75
C ALA A 42 30.98 -6.74 -0.50
N PRO A 43 30.09 -7.35 -1.32
CA PRO A 43 29.54 -6.67 -2.47
C PRO A 43 29.06 -5.29 -2.04
N ALA A 44 29.48 -4.25 -2.75
CA ALA A 44 28.97 -2.92 -2.45
C ALA A 44 27.44 -2.97 -2.52
N ALA A 45 26.77 -2.33 -1.56
CA ALA A 45 25.32 -2.20 -1.63
C ALA A 45 24.96 -1.60 -3.02
N PRO A 46 23.88 -2.08 -3.67
CA PRO A 46 23.46 -1.55 -4.96
C PRO A 46 23.33 -0.02 -4.86
N ALA A 47 23.88 0.70 -5.84
CA ALA A 47 23.75 2.14 -5.95
C ALA A 47 22.58 2.48 -6.91
N PRO A 48 21.90 3.63 -6.72
CA PRO A 48 20.90 4.09 -7.68
C PRO A 48 21.55 4.37 -9.04
N PRO A 49 20.81 4.23 -10.16
CA PRO A 49 21.27 4.69 -11.47
C PRO A 49 21.65 6.18 -11.46
N ALA A 50 22.61 6.57 -12.29
CA ALA A 50 23.08 7.96 -12.37
C ALA A 50 22.01 8.94 -12.91
N SER A 51 21.07 8.43 -13.70
CA SER A 51 19.90 9.15 -14.18
C SER A 51 18.70 8.21 -14.14
N MET A 52 17.57 8.69 -13.64
CA MET A 52 16.30 7.97 -13.55
C MET A 52 15.21 8.72 -14.33
N SER A 53 13.97 8.21 -14.29
CA SER A 53 12.81 8.90 -14.86
C SER A 53 12.70 10.34 -14.32
N THR A 54 12.16 11.24 -15.14
CA THR A 54 11.94 12.66 -14.79
C THR A 54 10.46 13.02 -14.73
N VAL A 55 9.58 12.02 -14.75
CA VAL A 55 8.13 12.21 -14.58
C VAL A 55 7.89 12.93 -13.27
N GLY A 56 7.15 14.05 -13.30
CA GLY A 56 6.92 14.86 -12.10
C GLY A 56 8.04 15.85 -11.75
N GLY A 57 9.15 15.88 -12.48
CA GLY A 57 10.17 16.94 -12.37
C GLY A 57 11.60 16.43 -12.51
N SER A 58 12.47 17.26 -13.10
CA SER A 58 13.87 16.90 -13.39
C SER A 58 14.71 16.60 -12.14
N LEU A 59 14.40 17.24 -11.00
CA LEU A 59 15.06 16.97 -9.72
C LEU A 59 14.75 15.55 -9.23
N LEU A 60 13.54 15.05 -9.43
CA LEU A 60 13.14 13.71 -8.96
C LEU A 60 13.93 12.59 -9.66
N GLY A 61 14.43 12.84 -10.87
CA GLY A 61 15.28 11.89 -11.61
C GLY A 61 16.75 11.86 -11.19
N GLN A 62 17.16 12.75 -10.26
CA GLN A 62 18.53 12.79 -9.76
C GLN A 62 18.72 11.84 -8.57
N PRO A 63 19.87 11.14 -8.47
CA PRO A 63 20.20 10.38 -7.27
C PRO A 63 20.45 11.30 -6.08
N GLY A 64 20.25 10.77 -4.88
CA GLY A 64 20.42 11.50 -3.62
C GLY A 64 19.18 12.26 -3.17
N THR A 65 19.36 13.09 -2.14
CA THR A 65 18.28 13.83 -1.49
C THR A 65 17.92 15.08 -2.29
N GLN A 66 16.65 15.21 -2.62
CA GLN A 66 16.05 16.38 -3.24
C GLN A 66 15.16 17.08 -2.20
N VAL A 67 15.55 18.27 -1.77
CA VAL A 67 14.76 19.12 -0.87
C VAL A 67 15.16 20.58 -1.04
N ASN A 68 14.18 21.48 -1.10
CA ASN A 68 14.40 22.92 -1.18
C ASN A 68 13.84 23.63 0.06
N LEU A 69 14.67 23.72 1.11
CA LEU A 69 14.29 24.33 2.39
C LEU A 69 14.21 25.87 2.29
N LEU A 70 13.15 26.46 2.83
CA LEU A 70 13.03 27.91 3.07
C LEU A 70 13.45 28.27 4.50
N PRO A 71 13.69 29.56 4.82
CA PRO A 71 13.97 29.98 6.18
C PRO A 71 12.93 29.48 7.19
N GLY A 72 13.39 28.87 8.28
CA GLY A 72 12.54 28.33 9.35
C GLY A 72 11.98 26.92 9.09
N ALA A 73 12.33 26.27 7.97
CA ALA A 73 12.04 24.86 7.74
C ALA A 73 12.89 23.96 8.65
N PRO A 74 12.34 22.86 9.18
CA PRO A 74 13.13 21.88 9.91
C PRO A 74 14.09 21.14 8.97
N ALA A 75 15.27 20.77 9.48
CA ALA A 75 16.17 19.87 8.77
C ALA A 75 15.52 18.49 8.60
N LEU A 76 15.86 17.79 7.52
CA LEU A 76 15.44 16.40 7.31
C LEU A 76 16.00 15.49 8.43
N PRO A 77 15.28 14.42 8.81
CA PRO A 77 15.81 13.42 9.74
C PRO A 77 17.12 12.81 9.21
N THR A 78 18.11 12.65 10.08
CA THR A 78 19.46 12.19 9.69
C THR A 78 19.63 10.68 9.69
N ASN A 79 18.65 9.95 10.23
CA ASN A 79 18.67 8.49 10.40
C ASN A 79 17.85 7.75 9.33
N LEU A 80 17.57 8.39 8.19
CA LEU A 80 16.90 7.74 7.06
C LEU A 80 17.87 6.83 6.33
N THR A 81 17.52 5.55 6.21
CA THR A 81 18.33 4.51 5.56
C THR A 81 17.61 3.83 4.41
N GLY A 82 16.37 4.22 4.12
CA GLY A 82 15.62 3.84 2.92
C GLY A 82 16.43 4.07 1.65
N ARG A 83 16.50 3.05 0.79
CA ARG A 83 17.10 3.17 -0.55
C ARG A 83 16.37 4.19 -1.42
N SER A 84 15.06 4.28 -1.25
CA SER A 84 14.20 5.25 -1.93
C SER A 84 13.07 5.70 -1.01
N TRP A 85 12.76 6.99 -1.00
CA TRP A 85 11.60 7.54 -0.29
C TRP A 85 11.09 8.82 -0.93
N ILE A 86 9.84 9.17 -0.63
CA ILE A 86 9.19 10.40 -1.09
C ILE A 86 8.19 10.91 -0.06
N VAL A 87 8.08 12.23 0.08
CA VAL A 87 7.08 12.94 0.87
C VAL A 87 6.32 13.88 -0.05
N ALA A 88 5.01 13.68 -0.19
CA ALA A 88 4.17 14.47 -1.07
C ALA A 88 2.88 14.92 -0.39
N ASP A 89 2.37 16.09 -0.78
CA ASP A 89 1.03 16.53 -0.40
C ASP A 89 -0.01 15.77 -1.25
N ALA A 90 -0.96 15.13 -0.57
CA ALA A 90 -1.91 14.23 -1.22
C ALA A 90 -2.93 14.96 -2.11
N GLU A 91 -3.22 16.23 -1.79
CA GLU A 91 -4.26 17.00 -2.49
C GLU A 91 -3.66 17.68 -3.71
N SER A 92 -2.65 18.52 -3.52
CA SER A 92 -1.97 19.25 -4.60
C SER A 92 -1.13 18.31 -5.48
N GLY A 93 -0.52 17.29 -4.89
CA GLY A 93 0.48 16.46 -5.56
C GLY A 93 1.89 17.02 -5.43
N GLU A 94 2.09 18.17 -4.80
CA GLU A 94 3.43 18.75 -4.61
C GLU A 94 4.35 17.78 -3.86
N VAL A 95 5.52 17.49 -4.43
CA VAL A 95 6.56 16.68 -3.79
C VAL A 95 7.43 17.60 -2.94
N LEU A 96 7.41 17.40 -1.63
CA LEU A 96 8.08 18.25 -0.64
C LEU A 96 9.56 17.87 -0.49
N ALA A 97 9.86 16.58 -0.49
CA ALA A 97 11.20 16.02 -0.51
C ALA A 97 11.19 14.60 -1.06
N ALA A 98 12.33 14.17 -1.59
CA ALA A 98 12.53 12.81 -2.04
C ALA A 98 13.99 12.35 -1.92
N TYR A 99 14.20 11.04 -1.97
CA TYR A 99 15.51 10.42 -2.11
C TYR A 99 15.40 9.29 -3.12
N ASN A 100 16.14 9.39 -4.23
CA ASN A 100 16.11 8.41 -5.32
C ASN A 100 14.68 8.04 -5.76
N ALA A 101 13.81 9.03 -5.99
CA ALA A 101 12.36 8.85 -6.11
C ALA A 101 11.95 7.80 -7.17
N HIS A 102 12.68 7.79 -8.29
CA HIS A 102 12.46 6.93 -9.46
C HIS A 102 13.34 5.67 -9.48
N TRP A 103 13.97 5.30 -8.36
CA TRP A 103 14.77 4.08 -8.33
C TRP A 103 13.85 2.86 -8.35
N ARG A 104 13.94 2.10 -9.45
CA ARG A 104 13.26 0.82 -9.64
C ARG A 104 13.76 -0.20 -8.61
N LEU A 105 12.88 -0.57 -7.70
CA LEU A 105 13.10 -1.52 -6.61
C LEU A 105 11.92 -2.49 -6.53
N PRO A 106 12.13 -3.73 -6.05
CA PRO A 106 11.02 -4.65 -5.84
C PRO A 106 10.00 -4.06 -4.84
N PRO A 107 8.70 -4.07 -5.17
CA PRO A 107 7.69 -3.39 -4.36
C PRO A 107 7.27 -4.21 -3.13
N ALA A 108 7.44 -5.54 -3.16
CA ALA A 108 6.70 -6.43 -2.27
C ALA A 108 5.18 -6.16 -2.31
N SER A 109 4.46 -6.43 -1.22
CA SER A 109 3.01 -6.29 -1.15
C SER A 109 2.46 -4.86 -1.26
N THR A 110 3.28 -3.82 -1.37
CA THR A 110 2.76 -2.48 -1.75
C THR A 110 2.20 -2.48 -3.17
N MET A 111 2.60 -3.42 -4.04
CA MET A 111 1.99 -3.66 -5.34
C MET A 111 0.48 -3.94 -5.26
N LYS A 112 0.00 -4.48 -4.13
CA LYS A 112 -1.44 -4.72 -3.91
C LYS A 112 -2.27 -3.43 -3.92
N MET A 113 -1.64 -2.26 -3.75
CA MET A 113 -2.31 -0.98 -3.97
C MET A 113 -2.72 -0.81 -5.44
N LEU A 114 -1.85 -1.18 -6.39
CA LEU A 114 -2.17 -1.12 -7.82
C LEU A 114 -3.25 -2.15 -8.18
N PHE A 115 -3.13 -3.35 -7.64
CA PHE A 115 -4.14 -4.40 -7.78
C PHE A 115 -5.52 -3.92 -7.33
N ALA A 116 -5.60 -3.35 -6.12
CA ALA A 116 -6.85 -2.80 -5.60
C ALA A 116 -7.36 -1.62 -6.43
N ASP A 117 -6.48 -0.69 -6.83
CA ASP A 117 -6.85 0.48 -7.62
C ASP A 117 -7.44 0.11 -9.00
N THR A 118 -6.97 -1.01 -9.56
CA THR A 118 -7.39 -1.57 -10.85
C THR A 118 -8.72 -2.32 -10.76
N LEU A 119 -8.88 -3.19 -9.76
CA LEU A 119 -9.99 -4.16 -9.72
C LEU A 119 -11.20 -3.70 -8.91
N LEU A 120 -11.03 -2.85 -7.89
CA LEU A 120 -12.15 -2.38 -7.05
C LEU A 120 -13.35 -1.85 -7.86
N PRO A 121 -13.16 -1.05 -8.94
CA PRO A 121 -14.29 -0.52 -9.73
C PRO A 121 -15.12 -1.60 -10.45
N ASN A 122 -14.57 -2.81 -10.63
CA ASN A 122 -15.16 -3.87 -11.44
C ASN A 122 -15.65 -5.06 -10.59
N LEU A 123 -15.42 -5.04 -9.28
CA LEU A 123 -15.79 -6.13 -8.37
C LEU A 123 -16.71 -5.60 -7.25
N PRO A 124 -18.05 -5.73 -7.42
CA PRO A 124 -19.02 -5.33 -6.41
C PRO A 124 -18.80 -6.09 -5.10
N LYS A 125 -18.90 -5.37 -3.96
CA LYS A 125 -18.60 -5.90 -2.63
C LYS A 125 -19.42 -7.12 -2.23
N ASP A 126 -20.67 -7.16 -2.66
CA ASP A 126 -21.68 -8.17 -2.36
C ASP A 126 -21.61 -9.41 -3.28
N ARG A 127 -20.81 -9.35 -4.35
CA ARG A 127 -20.57 -10.51 -5.19
C ARG A 127 -19.87 -11.59 -4.37
N VAL A 128 -20.40 -12.81 -4.44
CA VAL A 128 -19.86 -14.00 -3.77
C VAL A 128 -19.19 -14.91 -4.80
N HIS A 129 -18.10 -15.55 -4.39
CA HIS A 129 -17.37 -16.53 -5.20
C HIS A 129 -17.11 -17.79 -4.38
N LYS A 130 -17.45 -18.96 -4.93
CA LYS A 130 -17.05 -20.25 -4.36
C LYS A 130 -15.64 -20.58 -4.85
N VAL A 131 -14.71 -20.65 -3.92
CA VAL A 131 -13.28 -20.87 -4.23
C VAL A 131 -13.05 -22.29 -4.71
N THR A 132 -12.26 -22.42 -5.76
CA THR A 132 -11.81 -23.70 -6.35
C THR A 132 -10.33 -23.91 -6.09
N ASP A 133 -9.84 -25.14 -6.31
CA ASP A 133 -8.40 -25.43 -6.26
C ASP A 133 -7.60 -24.61 -7.29
N GLU A 134 -8.17 -24.39 -8.48
CA GLU A 134 -7.56 -23.59 -9.57
C GLU A 134 -7.36 -22.13 -9.16
N ASP A 135 -8.29 -21.55 -8.38
CA ASP A 135 -8.17 -20.18 -7.88
C ASP A 135 -6.95 -19.99 -6.97
N MET A 136 -6.45 -21.06 -6.37
CA MET A 136 -5.34 -21.06 -5.42
C MET A 136 -4.00 -21.44 -6.10
N GLU A 137 -4.02 -21.79 -7.38
CA GLU A 137 -2.81 -22.13 -8.12
C GLU A 137 -1.85 -20.93 -8.22
N GLY A 138 -0.56 -21.22 -8.11
CA GLY A 138 0.50 -20.23 -8.23
C GLY A 138 0.72 -19.34 -7.00
N VAL A 139 -0.02 -19.51 -5.90
CA VAL A 139 0.27 -18.82 -4.64
C VAL A 139 1.66 -19.26 -4.15
N GLY A 140 2.61 -18.33 -4.11
CA GLY A 140 4.03 -18.63 -3.82
C GLY A 140 4.27 -19.17 -2.39
N PRO A 141 5.25 -20.06 -2.19
CA PRO A 141 5.57 -20.60 -0.87
C PRO A 141 6.03 -19.50 0.10
N GLY A 142 5.57 -19.54 1.35
CA GLY A 142 5.90 -18.51 2.34
C GLY A 142 5.16 -17.18 2.16
N SER A 143 4.20 -17.12 1.24
CA SER A 143 3.29 -15.99 1.08
C SER A 143 2.51 -15.71 2.36
N SER A 144 2.17 -14.43 2.57
CA SER A 144 1.15 -14.08 3.56
C SER A 144 -0.21 -14.57 3.07
N LEU A 145 -0.96 -15.26 3.94
CA LEU A 145 -2.28 -15.78 3.64
C LEU A 145 -3.28 -15.22 4.66
N VAL A 146 -4.48 -14.88 4.21
CA VAL A 146 -5.58 -14.56 5.14
C VAL A 146 -6.24 -15.81 5.68
N GLY A 147 -6.19 -16.92 4.93
CA GLY A 147 -6.81 -18.19 5.30
C GLY A 147 -8.03 -18.55 4.43
N VAL A 148 -8.04 -18.11 3.17
CA VAL A 148 -9.03 -18.58 2.20
C VAL A 148 -8.91 -20.09 2.05
N LYS A 149 -10.06 -20.75 1.88
CA LYS A 149 -10.17 -22.19 1.69
C LYS A 149 -11.03 -22.51 0.48
N GLU A 150 -10.58 -23.50 -0.25
CA GLU A 150 -11.30 -24.13 -1.35
C GLU A 150 -12.63 -24.69 -0.85
N ASP A 151 -13.57 -24.83 -1.77
CA ASP A 151 -14.95 -25.24 -1.53
C ASP A 151 -15.79 -24.34 -0.61
N HIS A 152 -15.25 -23.21 -0.19
CA HIS A 152 -15.96 -22.21 0.61
C HIS A 152 -16.27 -20.97 -0.22
N GLU A 153 -17.40 -20.34 0.09
CA GLU A 153 -17.79 -19.07 -0.51
C GLU A 153 -17.12 -17.90 0.21
N TYR A 154 -16.75 -16.84 -0.50
CA TYR A 154 -16.32 -15.58 0.12
C TYR A 154 -16.95 -14.43 -0.64
N SER A 155 -17.37 -13.39 0.06
CA SER A 155 -17.74 -12.15 -0.60
C SER A 155 -16.48 -11.43 -1.07
N VAL A 156 -16.60 -10.63 -2.13
CA VAL A 156 -15.54 -9.71 -2.57
C VAL A 156 -15.11 -8.80 -1.43
N HIS A 157 -16.04 -8.40 -0.55
CA HIS A 157 -15.72 -7.64 0.66
C HIS A 157 -14.75 -8.37 1.60
N ASP A 158 -15.01 -9.65 1.88
CA ASP A 158 -14.13 -10.48 2.70
C ASP A 158 -12.73 -10.54 2.09
N LEU A 159 -12.64 -10.85 0.80
CA LEU A 159 -11.38 -10.96 0.09
C LEU A 159 -10.57 -9.65 0.15
N TRP A 160 -11.20 -8.49 -0.05
CA TRP A 160 -10.52 -7.20 0.09
C TRP A 160 -10.06 -6.90 1.52
N LEU A 161 -10.82 -7.29 2.55
CA LEU A 161 -10.34 -7.24 3.93
C LEU A 161 -9.08 -8.10 4.10
N GLY A 162 -9.05 -9.30 3.51
CA GLY A 162 -7.87 -10.17 3.50
C GLY A 162 -6.65 -9.55 2.81
N VAL A 163 -6.86 -8.92 1.65
CA VAL A 163 -5.82 -8.20 0.89
C VAL A 163 -5.21 -7.07 1.72
N PHE A 164 -6.02 -6.20 2.31
CA PHE A 164 -5.51 -5.02 3.01
C PHE A 164 -4.98 -5.33 4.41
N LEU A 165 -5.70 -6.12 5.20
CA LEU A 165 -5.32 -6.34 6.60
C LEU A 165 -4.21 -7.37 6.73
N ARG A 166 -4.33 -8.51 6.04
CA ARG A 166 -3.40 -9.64 6.15
C ARG A 166 -2.43 -9.78 5.00
N SER A 167 -2.52 -8.90 3.99
CA SER A 167 -1.69 -9.02 2.80
C SER A 167 -1.88 -10.36 2.08
N GLY A 168 -3.06 -10.97 2.21
CA GLY A 168 -3.35 -12.33 1.77
C GLY A 168 -3.17 -12.49 0.26
N ASN A 169 -2.17 -13.27 -0.16
CA ASN A 169 -1.95 -13.61 -1.56
C ASN A 169 -3.03 -14.57 -2.07
N ASP A 170 -3.53 -15.45 -1.21
CA ASP A 170 -4.71 -16.26 -1.44
C ASP A 170 -5.92 -15.43 -1.87
N ALA A 171 -6.23 -14.36 -1.14
CA ALA A 171 -7.32 -13.45 -1.52
C ALA A 171 -7.07 -12.73 -2.85
N VAL A 172 -5.81 -12.35 -3.14
CA VAL A 172 -5.43 -11.74 -4.43
C VAL A 172 -5.65 -12.72 -5.58
N HIS A 173 -5.27 -13.99 -5.41
CA HIS A 173 -5.42 -15.00 -6.46
C HIS A 173 -6.89 -15.28 -6.76
N VAL A 174 -7.75 -15.43 -5.74
CA VAL A 174 -9.21 -15.56 -5.94
C VAL A 174 -9.79 -14.34 -6.66
N LEU A 175 -9.47 -13.12 -6.22
CA LEU A 175 -9.93 -11.90 -6.88
C LEU A 175 -9.40 -11.79 -8.33
N SER A 176 -8.20 -12.31 -8.60
CA SER A 176 -7.64 -12.39 -9.96
C SER A 176 -8.39 -13.39 -10.82
N ALA A 177 -8.74 -14.56 -10.29
CA ALA A 177 -9.60 -15.54 -10.97
C ALA A 177 -10.96 -14.94 -11.33
N MET A 178 -11.58 -14.20 -10.39
CA MET A 178 -12.83 -13.46 -10.65
C MET A 178 -12.70 -12.36 -11.72
N ASN A 179 -11.49 -11.88 -12.01
CA ASN A 179 -11.17 -10.93 -13.07
C ASN A 179 -10.78 -11.60 -14.41
N GLY A 180 -10.82 -12.94 -14.49
CA GLY A 180 -10.43 -13.72 -15.67
C GLY A 180 -9.00 -14.26 -15.62
N GLY A 181 -8.46 -14.47 -14.42
CA GLY A 181 -7.17 -15.11 -14.17
C GLY A 181 -6.02 -14.13 -13.92
N VAL A 182 -4.89 -14.68 -13.46
CA VAL A 182 -3.68 -13.91 -13.13
C VAL A 182 -3.11 -13.20 -14.35
N GLU A 183 -3.03 -13.85 -15.51
CA GLU A 183 -2.46 -13.25 -16.73
C GLU A 183 -3.23 -12.00 -17.17
N LYS A 184 -4.57 -12.09 -17.21
CA LYS A 184 -5.42 -10.94 -17.54
C LYS A 184 -5.27 -9.83 -16.49
N THR A 185 -5.23 -10.20 -15.21
CA THR A 185 -5.07 -9.25 -14.12
C THR A 185 -3.75 -8.49 -14.19
N VAL A 186 -2.64 -9.16 -14.51
CA VAL A 186 -1.33 -8.51 -14.71
C VAL A 186 -1.40 -7.52 -15.87
N LYS A 187 -2.04 -7.88 -17.00
CA LYS A 187 -2.23 -6.97 -18.14
C LYS A 187 -3.07 -5.75 -17.75
N ASP A 188 -4.18 -5.96 -17.04
CA ASP A 188 -5.05 -4.88 -16.56
C ASP A 188 -4.30 -3.93 -15.61
N MET A 189 -3.50 -4.49 -14.69
CA MET A 189 -2.67 -3.72 -13.76
C MET A 189 -1.59 -2.92 -14.47
N GLN A 190 -0.89 -3.51 -15.46
CA GLN A 190 0.12 -2.81 -16.23
C GLN A 190 -0.49 -1.65 -17.02
N ALA A 191 -1.64 -1.88 -17.67
CA ALA A 191 -2.37 -0.82 -18.37
C ALA A 191 -2.82 0.29 -17.41
N HIS A 192 -3.24 -0.06 -16.20
CA HIS A 192 -3.61 0.93 -15.18
C HIS A 192 -2.39 1.70 -14.64
N ALA A 193 -1.24 1.06 -14.46
CA ALA A 193 0.02 1.75 -14.14
C ALA A 193 0.39 2.78 -15.22
N GLU A 194 0.26 2.41 -16.50
CA GLU A 194 0.50 3.32 -17.62
C GLU A 194 -0.48 4.50 -17.66
N GLU A 195 -1.77 4.27 -17.33
CA GLU A 195 -2.78 5.32 -17.21
C GLU A 195 -2.43 6.30 -16.08
N LEU A 196 -1.94 5.80 -14.95
CA LEU A 196 -1.49 6.62 -13.82
C LEU A 196 -0.14 7.31 -14.06
N GLN A 197 0.53 7.04 -15.18
CA GLN A 197 1.91 7.46 -15.45
C GLN A 197 2.94 6.92 -14.43
N ALA A 198 2.66 5.75 -13.85
CA ALA A 198 3.59 4.99 -13.02
C ALA A 198 4.56 4.19 -13.92
N LEU A 199 5.48 4.91 -14.58
CA LEU A 199 6.32 4.39 -15.67
C LEU A 199 7.60 3.67 -15.22
N ASP A 200 7.87 3.62 -13.91
CA ASP A 200 8.90 2.80 -13.30
C ASP A 200 8.37 1.46 -12.79
N THR A 201 7.08 1.20 -13.01
CA THR A 201 6.39 -0.01 -12.56
C THR A 201 6.31 -1.05 -13.68
N HIS A 202 6.85 -2.24 -13.40
CA HIS A 202 6.65 -3.43 -14.21
C HIS A 202 5.97 -4.50 -13.38
N VAL A 203 4.77 -4.89 -13.79
CA VAL A 203 3.93 -5.87 -13.08
C VAL A 203 4.21 -7.27 -13.61
N VAL A 204 4.65 -8.16 -12.71
CA VAL A 204 4.87 -9.59 -13.02
C VAL A 204 3.84 -10.47 -12.29
N SER A 205 3.47 -10.08 -11.07
CA SER A 205 2.43 -10.74 -10.27
C SER A 205 1.54 -9.69 -9.60
N PRO A 206 0.24 -10.00 -9.39
CA PRO A 206 -0.72 -9.05 -8.83
C PRO A 206 -0.48 -8.75 -7.35
N ASP A 207 0.18 -9.66 -6.64
CA ASP A 207 0.41 -9.58 -5.20
C ASP A 207 1.76 -8.93 -4.82
N GLY A 208 2.64 -8.68 -5.80
CA GLY A 208 3.99 -8.14 -5.58
C GLY A 208 4.98 -9.14 -5.02
N TYR A 209 4.72 -10.44 -5.16
CA TYR A 209 5.67 -11.51 -4.82
C TYR A 209 6.98 -11.37 -5.61
N ASP A 210 8.07 -11.88 -5.04
CA ASP A 210 9.40 -11.79 -5.64
C ASP A 210 9.43 -12.51 -6.99
N ALA A 211 9.73 -11.74 -8.04
CA ALA A 211 9.95 -12.26 -9.39
C ALA A 211 10.99 -11.39 -10.10
N PRO A 212 11.76 -11.95 -11.05
CA PRO A 212 12.61 -11.16 -11.93
C PRO A 212 11.82 -10.03 -12.60
N GLU A 213 12.42 -8.85 -12.69
CA GLU A 213 11.81 -7.62 -13.26
C GLU A 213 10.57 -7.06 -12.53
N GLN A 214 10.04 -7.71 -11.47
CA GLN A 214 8.96 -7.13 -10.65
C GLN A 214 9.49 -5.90 -9.90
N VAL A 215 9.19 -4.71 -10.39
CA VAL A 215 9.70 -3.45 -9.83
C VAL A 215 8.65 -2.35 -9.82
N SER A 216 8.84 -1.39 -8.94
CA SER A 216 8.19 -0.08 -8.95
C SER A 216 9.17 0.95 -8.36
N SER A 217 8.73 2.18 -8.13
CA SER A 217 9.53 3.23 -7.48
C SER A 217 8.75 3.86 -6.32
N ALA A 218 9.43 4.59 -5.44
CA ALA A 218 8.74 5.31 -4.37
C ALA A 218 7.78 6.35 -4.96
N TYR A 219 8.15 6.99 -6.08
CA TYR A 219 7.30 7.89 -6.82
C TYR A 219 6.02 7.20 -7.34
N ASP A 220 6.17 6.09 -8.06
CA ASP A 220 5.06 5.34 -8.65
C ASP A 220 4.10 4.78 -7.61
N LEU A 221 4.62 4.16 -6.55
CA LEU A 221 3.79 3.65 -5.45
C LEU A 221 2.98 4.77 -4.78
N THR A 222 3.52 6.00 -4.77
CA THR A 222 2.83 7.18 -4.24
C THR A 222 1.76 7.69 -5.19
N LEU A 223 1.97 7.65 -6.52
CA LEU A 223 0.93 7.91 -7.52
C LEU A 223 -0.24 6.92 -7.37
N ILE A 224 0.09 5.63 -7.27
CA ILE A 224 -0.88 4.54 -7.10
C ILE A 224 -1.70 4.76 -5.83
N ALA A 225 -1.05 5.04 -4.70
CA ALA A 225 -1.76 5.35 -3.45
C ALA A 225 -2.65 6.58 -3.59
N ARG A 226 -2.17 7.66 -4.22
CA ARG A 226 -2.96 8.89 -4.43
C ARG A 226 -4.22 8.65 -5.25
N SER A 227 -4.13 7.81 -6.30
CA SER A 227 -5.27 7.38 -7.11
C SER A 227 -6.25 6.52 -6.32
N GLY A 228 -5.75 5.48 -5.64
CA GLY A 228 -6.55 4.58 -4.79
C GLY A 228 -7.36 5.34 -3.76
N LEU A 229 -6.71 6.28 -3.06
CA LEU A 229 -7.36 7.09 -2.03
C LEU A 229 -8.44 8.04 -2.56
N GLN A 230 -8.66 8.18 -3.87
CA GLN A 230 -9.85 8.85 -4.42
C GLN A 230 -11.13 8.01 -4.28
N LYS A 231 -11.00 6.68 -4.18
CA LYS A 231 -12.09 5.71 -4.12
C LYS A 231 -12.49 5.44 -2.67
N GLN A 232 -13.80 5.43 -2.39
CA GLN A 232 -14.30 5.32 -1.02
C GLN A 232 -14.04 3.95 -0.41
N ASP A 233 -14.26 2.90 -1.21
CA ASP A 233 -13.97 1.51 -0.87
C ASP A 233 -12.49 1.27 -0.57
N PHE A 234 -11.57 1.79 -1.38
CA PHE A 234 -10.13 1.69 -1.13
C PHE A 234 -9.78 2.27 0.25
N ARG A 235 -10.30 3.46 0.57
CA ARG A 235 -10.08 4.11 1.87
C ARG A 235 -10.66 3.32 3.04
N GLU A 236 -11.84 2.74 2.84
CA GLU A 236 -12.49 1.88 3.83
C GLU A 236 -11.61 0.67 4.16
N TYR A 237 -11.10 -0.04 3.15
CA TYR A 237 -10.26 -1.21 3.37
C TYR A 237 -8.90 -0.86 3.97
N CYS A 238 -8.17 0.12 3.40
CA CYS A 238 -6.84 0.46 3.89
C CYS A 238 -6.88 1.13 5.27
N GLY A 239 -8.00 1.76 5.63
CA GLY A 239 -8.28 2.40 6.92
C GLY A 239 -8.80 1.47 8.00
N THR A 240 -9.10 0.20 7.69
CA THR A 240 -9.66 -0.76 8.66
C THR A 240 -8.54 -1.39 9.50
N ALA A 241 -8.61 -1.25 10.83
CA ALA A 241 -7.59 -1.78 11.74
C ALA A 241 -7.78 -3.26 12.08
N SER A 242 -9.02 -3.73 12.15
CA SER A 242 -9.37 -5.13 12.41
C SER A 242 -10.74 -5.47 11.83
N ALA A 243 -10.94 -6.74 11.49
CA ALA A 243 -12.22 -7.26 11.00
C ALA A 243 -12.36 -8.73 11.33
N LYS A 244 -13.60 -9.24 11.28
CA LYS A 244 -13.86 -10.68 11.27
C LYS A 244 -13.73 -11.19 9.84
N PHE A 245 -13.03 -12.31 9.67
CA PHE A 245 -12.91 -13.00 8.40
C PHE A 245 -13.63 -14.35 8.48
N PRO A 246 -14.36 -14.76 7.42
CA PRO A 246 -15.07 -16.03 7.42
C PRO A 246 -14.10 -17.21 7.51
N GLY A 247 -14.35 -18.11 8.47
CA GLY A 247 -13.62 -19.34 8.67
C GLY A 247 -14.30 -20.53 7.97
N LEU A 248 -14.09 -21.72 8.54
CA LEU A 248 -14.66 -22.97 8.06
C LEU A 248 -16.19 -22.99 8.16
N GLN A 249 -16.83 -23.62 7.19
CA GLN A 249 -18.26 -23.86 7.14
C GLN A 249 -18.52 -25.35 7.25
N GLU A 250 -18.91 -25.82 8.44
CA GLU A 250 -19.32 -27.22 8.63
C GLU A 250 -20.78 -27.43 8.19
N PRO A 251 -21.13 -28.61 7.63
CA PRO A 251 -22.51 -28.91 7.26
C PRO A 251 -23.48 -28.78 8.45
N GLY A 252 -24.55 -27.99 8.26
CA GLY A 252 -25.61 -27.81 9.27
C GLY A 252 -25.26 -26.89 10.43
N LYS A 253 -24.12 -26.20 10.41
CA LYS A 253 -23.73 -25.20 11.42
C LYS A 253 -23.66 -23.79 10.83
N PRO A 254 -23.79 -22.72 11.64
CA PRO A 254 -23.43 -21.38 11.20
C PRO A 254 -21.95 -21.30 10.83
N ARG A 255 -21.58 -20.34 9.97
CA ARG A 255 -20.18 -20.14 9.57
C ARG A 255 -19.32 -19.64 10.73
N ASP A 256 -18.17 -20.27 10.94
CA ASP A 256 -17.17 -19.79 11.88
C ASP A 256 -16.50 -18.51 11.38
N HIS A 257 -15.92 -17.73 12.30
CA HIS A 257 -15.18 -16.50 11.97
C HIS A 257 -13.96 -16.38 12.88
N PHE A 258 -12.89 -15.75 12.37
CA PHE A 258 -11.72 -15.39 13.16
C PHE A 258 -11.35 -13.92 12.95
N GLU A 259 -10.69 -13.32 13.93
CA GLU A 259 -10.26 -11.92 13.84
C GLU A 259 -8.99 -11.78 13.00
N ILE A 260 -8.99 -10.81 12.10
CA ILE A 260 -7.82 -10.37 11.35
C ILE A 260 -7.49 -8.92 11.74
N GLN A 261 -6.20 -8.63 11.82
CA GLN A 261 -5.68 -7.30 12.16
C GLN A 261 -4.82 -6.77 11.01
N ASN A 262 -4.88 -5.46 10.80
CA ASN A 262 -4.07 -4.78 9.80
C ASN A 262 -2.58 -4.86 10.14
N THR A 263 -1.77 -5.27 9.16
CA THR A 263 -0.31 -5.40 9.27
C THR A 263 0.42 -4.05 9.24
N ASN A 264 -0.30 -2.93 9.02
CA ASN A 264 0.23 -1.59 9.20
C ASN A 264 0.45 -1.27 10.69
N ARG A 265 1.71 -1.33 11.15
CA ARG A 265 2.08 -1.10 12.55
C ARG A 265 1.93 0.35 12.98
N LEU A 266 1.99 1.32 12.07
CA LEU A 266 1.66 2.72 12.40
C LEU A 266 0.17 2.89 12.70
N MET A 267 -0.70 2.00 12.22
CA MET A 267 -2.12 2.01 12.58
C MET A 267 -2.40 1.22 13.85
N THR A 268 -1.83 0.02 13.97
CA THR A 268 -2.21 -0.93 15.03
C THR A 268 -1.34 -0.87 16.27
N GLY A 269 -0.17 -0.24 16.19
CA GLY A 269 0.82 -0.24 17.26
C GLY A 269 1.50 -1.61 17.47
N ALA A 270 1.28 -2.56 16.56
CA ALA A 270 1.93 -3.86 16.62
C ALA A 270 3.47 -3.72 16.54
N GLY A 271 4.20 -4.65 17.13
CA GLY A 271 5.67 -4.62 17.14
C GLY A 271 6.28 -3.57 18.09
N GLY A 272 5.51 -3.11 19.10
CA GLY A 272 5.99 -2.17 20.12
C GLY A 272 6.00 -0.71 19.69
N LEU A 273 5.40 -0.39 18.54
CA LEU A 273 5.26 0.98 18.06
C LEU A 273 4.03 1.64 18.68
N SER A 274 4.10 2.96 18.88
CA SER A 274 2.89 3.74 19.16
C SER A 274 2.13 3.98 17.85
N PRO A 275 0.80 3.79 17.81
CA PRO A 275 0.01 4.19 16.65
C PRO A 275 0.27 5.66 16.29
N TYR A 276 0.55 5.91 15.01
CA TYR A 276 0.82 7.24 14.49
C TYR A 276 -0.49 8.03 14.39
N LYS A 277 -0.53 9.20 15.04
CA LYS A 277 -1.74 10.03 15.06
C LYS A 277 -2.08 10.53 13.67
N GLY A 278 -3.31 10.27 13.23
CA GLY A 278 -3.81 10.74 11.93
C GLY A 278 -3.44 9.84 10.75
N ILE A 279 -2.84 8.66 10.99
CA ILE A 279 -2.62 7.65 9.95
C ILE A 279 -3.96 7.15 9.38
N ALA A 280 -4.01 6.93 8.08
CA ALA A 280 -5.20 6.51 7.33
C ALA A 280 -4.93 5.34 6.37
N GLY A 281 -3.87 4.56 6.62
CA GLY A 281 -3.40 3.49 5.74
C GLY A 281 -1.91 3.64 5.37
N VAL A 282 -1.42 3.17 4.22
CA VAL A 282 -2.14 2.46 3.14
C VAL A 282 -1.75 0.99 3.13
N LYS A 283 -0.48 0.68 2.89
CA LYS A 283 -0.02 -0.71 2.77
C LYS A 283 1.47 -0.87 3.06
N ASN A 284 1.81 -1.94 3.79
CA ASN A 284 3.17 -2.45 3.97
C ASN A 284 3.44 -3.67 3.08
N GLY A 285 4.72 -3.94 2.83
CA GLY A 285 5.20 -5.16 2.19
C GLY A 285 6.57 -5.59 2.70
N THR A 286 6.84 -6.89 2.63
CA THR A 286 8.17 -7.43 2.87
C THR A 286 8.37 -8.68 2.01
N THR A 287 9.49 -8.76 1.33
CA THR A 287 9.97 -9.97 0.66
C THR A 287 11.50 -10.05 0.76
N THR A 288 12.07 -11.16 0.31
CA THR A 288 13.53 -11.36 0.34
C THR A 288 14.25 -10.37 -0.58
N MET A 289 13.73 -10.12 -1.78
CA MET A 289 14.35 -9.18 -2.72
C MET A 289 14.04 -7.71 -2.39
N ALA A 290 12.83 -7.40 -1.93
CA ALA A 290 12.42 -6.02 -1.65
C ALA A 290 13.01 -5.47 -0.35
N GLY A 291 13.26 -6.33 0.65
CA GLY A 291 13.29 -5.87 2.03
C GLY A 291 11.92 -5.33 2.45
N SER A 292 11.87 -4.41 3.40
CA SER A 292 10.61 -3.79 3.84
C SER A 292 10.22 -2.59 2.97
N THR A 293 8.95 -2.50 2.59
CA THR A 293 8.37 -1.36 1.86
C THR A 293 7.10 -0.89 2.57
N PHE A 294 6.83 0.40 2.52
CA PHE A 294 5.61 0.97 3.11
C PHE A 294 5.18 2.21 2.36
N THR A 295 3.88 2.33 2.13
CA THR A 295 3.24 3.57 1.70
C THR A 295 2.15 3.92 2.72
N GLY A 296 2.28 5.11 3.30
CA GLY A 296 1.36 5.66 4.28
C GLY A 296 0.60 6.86 3.75
N ALA A 297 -0.58 7.10 4.32
CA ALA A 297 -1.29 8.37 4.22
C ALA A 297 -1.59 8.87 5.63
N ALA A 298 -1.32 10.14 5.92
CA ALA A 298 -1.63 10.74 7.21
C ALA A 298 -2.21 12.14 7.07
N GLN A 299 -2.99 12.56 8.06
CA GLN A 299 -3.60 13.89 8.13
C GLN A 299 -3.29 14.59 9.46
N GLN A 300 -2.85 15.84 9.37
CA GLN A 300 -2.73 16.76 10.50
C GLN A 300 -3.37 18.11 10.15
N GLY A 301 -4.43 18.48 10.88
CA GLY A 301 -5.24 19.65 10.54
C GLY A 301 -5.89 19.50 9.16
N SER A 302 -5.70 20.49 8.28
CA SER A 302 -6.18 20.44 6.89
C SER A 302 -5.22 19.72 5.93
N ARG A 303 -3.96 19.50 6.33
CA ARG A 303 -2.93 18.93 5.47
C ARG A 303 -2.98 17.41 5.46
N LYS A 304 -2.79 16.83 4.27
CA LYS A 304 -2.78 15.40 4.02
C LYS A 304 -1.50 15.05 3.28
N LEU A 305 -0.71 14.15 3.83
CA LEU A 305 0.56 13.73 3.26
C LEU A 305 0.51 12.27 2.85
N LEU A 306 1.26 11.96 1.80
CA LEU A 306 1.64 10.62 1.40
C LEU A 306 3.15 10.46 1.60
N VAL A 307 3.54 9.34 2.18
CA VAL A 307 4.95 8.97 2.33
C VAL A 307 5.13 7.53 1.88
N THR A 308 6.11 7.30 1.02
CA THR A 308 6.56 5.96 0.65
C THR A 308 8.02 5.80 1.04
N VAL A 309 8.36 4.65 1.65
CA VAL A 309 9.74 4.26 2.00
C VAL A 309 9.98 2.84 1.46
N MET A 310 11.11 2.66 0.80
CA MET A 310 11.52 1.37 0.22
C MET A 310 12.90 0.95 0.73
N ASN A 311 12.98 -0.28 1.23
CA ASN A 311 14.19 -0.98 1.63
C ASN A 311 15.10 -0.16 2.58
N PRO A 312 14.63 0.18 3.79
CA PRO A 312 15.48 0.75 4.84
C PRO A 312 16.55 -0.26 5.27
N GLY A 313 17.81 0.19 5.29
CA GLY A 313 18.99 -0.65 5.51
C GLY A 313 19.37 -0.92 6.97
N ALA A 314 18.78 -0.22 7.94
CA ALA A 314 19.08 -0.37 9.37
C ALA A 314 17.79 -0.47 10.21
N GLY A 315 17.88 -0.90 11.47
CA GLY A 315 16.77 -0.81 12.45
C GLY A 315 15.78 -2.00 12.50
N GLY A 316 16.01 -3.05 11.70
CA GLY A 316 15.20 -4.28 11.76
C GLY A 316 13.77 -4.11 11.23
N ALA A 317 12.84 -4.95 11.69
CA ALA A 317 11.49 -5.05 11.11
C ALA A 317 10.61 -3.79 11.30
N ASN A 318 10.99 -2.85 12.17
CA ASN A 318 10.25 -1.62 12.41
C ASN A 318 10.75 -0.41 11.61
N SER A 319 11.93 -0.50 11.00
CA SER A 319 12.59 0.68 10.41
C SER A 319 11.78 1.37 9.33
N VAL A 320 11.06 0.61 8.50
CA VAL A 320 10.20 1.18 7.45
C VAL A 320 9.08 2.06 8.04
N TYR A 321 8.56 1.69 9.21
CA TYR A 321 7.51 2.42 9.90
C TYR A 321 8.10 3.63 10.64
N GLU A 322 9.23 3.46 11.31
CA GLU A 322 9.92 4.54 12.04
C GLU A 322 10.40 5.65 11.09
N GLU A 323 11.02 5.28 9.96
CA GLU A 323 11.43 6.25 8.93
C GLU A 323 10.22 6.93 8.28
N THR A 324 9.13 6.19 8.03
CA THR A 324 7.90 6.79 7.51
C THR A 324 7.30 7.79 8.51
N ALA A 325 7.25 7.45 9.80
CA ALA A 325 6.77 8.34 10.85
C ALA A 325 7.62 9.62 10.95
N ALA A 326 8.95 9.48 10.90
CA ALA A 326 9.87 10.63 10.92
C ALA A 326 9.70 11.54 9.68
N LEU A 327 9.45 10.95 8.51
CA LEU A 327 9.16 11.69 7.28
C LEU A 327 7.79 12.39 7.33
N PHE A 328 6.77 11.78 7.94
CA PHE A 328 5.50 12.47 8.19
C PHE A 328 5.68 13.65 9.14
N ASP A 329 6.37 13.45 10.27
CA ASP A 329 6.62 14.50 11.26
C ASP A 329 7.37 15.68 10.63
N TRP A 330 8.40 15.39 9.83
CA TRP A 330 9.11 16.39 9.05
C TRP A 330 8.17 17.09 8.06
N GLY A 331 7.40 16.33 7.27
CA GLY A 331 6.53 16.88 6.23
C GLY A 331 5.47 17.83 6.79
N PHE A 332 4.85 17.49 7.93
CA PHE A 332 3.89 18.37 8.58
C PHE A 332 4.55 19.62 9.17
N ALA A 333 5.74 19.50 9.76
CA ALA A 333 6.48 20.64 10.32
C ALA A 333 7.07 21.56 9.23
N ALA A 334 7.39 21.01 8.06
CA ALA A 334 7.94 21.70 6.90
C ALA A 334 6.87 22.33 5.99
N ALA A 335 5.60 22.02 6.21
CA ALA A 335 4.49 22.52 5.39
C ALA A 335 4.50 24.06 5.27
N GLY A 336 4.47 24.56 4.04
CA GLY A 336 4.55 26.01 3.75
C GLY A 336 5.94 26.63 3.91
N LYS A 337 6.97 25.83 4.23
CA LYS A 337 8.37 26.25 4.42
C LYS A 337 9.33 25.51 3.49
N VAL A 338 8.81 24.85 2.47
CA VAL A 338 9.61 24.17 1.44
C VAL A 338 9.10 24.59 0.09
N LYS A 339 10.00 24.75 -0.88
CA LYS A 339 9.61 24.82 -2.29
C LYS A 339 9.47 23.38 -2.79
N PRO A 340 8.36 23.01 -3.46
CA PRO A 340 8.24 21.69 -4.06
C PRO A 340 9.43 21.38 -4.97
N VAL A 341 9.91 20.14 -4.92
CA VAL A 341 11.00 19.63 -5.79
C VAL A 341 10.46 18.91 -7.03
N GLY A 342 9.14 18.78 -7.12
CA GLY A 342 8.41 18.18 -8.22
C GLY A 342 6.94 18.05 -7.86
N GLU A 343 6.22 17.26 -8.64
CA GLU A 343 4.80 16.95 -8.45
C GLU A 343 4.50 15.50 -8.78
N LEU A 344 3.50 14.93 -8.12
CA LEU A 344 2.82 13.73 -8.54
C LEU A 344 1.89 14.09 -9.69
N VAL A 345 2.26 13.71 -10.91
CA VAL A 345 1.46 13.99 -12.12
C VAL A 345 0.04 13.40 -12.02
N PRO A 346 -0.97 14.01 -12.65
CA PRO A 346 -2.29 13.41 -12.74
C PRO A 346 -2.28 12.19 -13.68
N PRO A 347 -3.29 11.30 -13.63
CA PRO A 347 -3.49 10.27 -14.64
C PRO A 347 -3.65 10.89 -16.03
N LYS A 348 -3.29 10.15 -17.09
CA LYS A 348 -3.38 10.61 -18.48
C LYS A 348 -4.79 11.10 -18.84
N SER A 349 -5.83 10.42 -18.36
CA SER A 349 -7.24 10.82 -18.58
C SER A 349 -7.66 12.11 -17.90
N ALA A 350 -6.90 12.59 -16.90
CA ALA A 350 -7.14 13.84 -16.19
C ALA A 350 -6.22 14.98 -16.66
N ASP A 351 -5.20 14.69 -17.47
CA ASP A 351 -4.31 15.70 -18.05
C ASP A 351 -5.02 16.44 -19.18
N THR A 352 -5.50 17.66 -18.87
CA THR A 352 -6.14 18.55 -19.85
C THR A 352 -5.14 19.49 -20.54
N SER A 353 -3.83 19.24 -20.41
CA SER A 353 -2.81 20.11 -20.99
C SER A 353 -2.83 20.02 -22.53
N PRO A 354 -2.98 21.13 -23.25
CA PRO A 354 -2.85 21.13 -24.70
C PRO A 354 -1.36 21.06 -25.04
N HIS A 355 -0.83 19.85 -25.20
CA HIS A 355 0.45 19.62 -25.89
C HIS A 355 0.17 18.87 -27.19
N GLY A 356 -0.53 19.55 -28.08
CA GLY A 356 -0.64 19.21 -29.50
C GLY A 356 -0.30 20.45 -30.32
N SER A 357 0.72 20.35 -31.18
CA SER A 357 1.07 21.36 -32.18
C SER A 357 -0.18 21.81 -32.96
N PRO A 358 -0.30 23.11 -33.33
CA PRO A 358 -1.51 23.61 -33.97
C PRO A 358 -1.59 23.10 -35.40
N ALA A 359 -2.44 22.10 -35.64
CA ALA A 359 -3.00 21.89 -36.96
C ALA A 359 -3.99 23.03 -37.22
N GLN A 360 -3.63 23.91 -38.14
CA GLN A 360 -4.52 24.93 -38.69
C GLN A 360 -5.77 24.27 -39.25
N SER A 361 -6.94 24.71 -38.81
CA SER A 361 -8.14 24.64 -39.63
C SER A 361 -8.98 25.90 -39.45
N HIS A 362 -9.41 26.38 -40.60
CA HIS A 362 -10.08 27.63 -40.86
C HIS A 362 -11.57 27.58 -40.50
N GLU A 363 -12.07 28.78 -40.17
CA GLU A 363 -13.39 29.32 -40.51
C GLU A 363 -14.66 28.97 -39.69
N ASN A 364 -15.13 30.05 -39.04
CA ASN A 364 -16.45 30.68 -39.19
C ASN A 364 -17.65 30.30 -38.27
N ASN A 365 -17.79 31.19 -37.28
CA ASN A 365 -18.96 32.01 -36.88
C ASN A 365 -20.08 31.47 -35.96
N PRO A 366 -20.71 32.37 -35.16
CA PRO A 366 -21.24 32.08 -33.84
C PRO A 366 -22.77 32.07 -33.77
N SER A 367 -23.30 31.41 -32.75
CA SER A 367 -24.65 31.67 -32.23
C SER A 367 -24.62 31.53 -30.71
N VAL A 368 -24.70 32.67 -30.03
CA VAL A 368 -24.97 32.78 -28.60
C VAL A 368 -26.39 33.30 -28.45
N ASP A 369 -27.19 32.63 -27.63
CA ASP A 369 -28.31 33.26 -26.95
C ASP A 369 -28.68 32.51 -25.66
N GLY A 370 -29.02 33.28 -24.62
CA GLY A 370 -29.89 32.81 -23.54
C GLY A 370 -29.27 32.53 -22.17
N LEU A 371 -29.04 33.60 -21.40
CA LEU A 371 -28.77 33.62 -19.96
C LEU A 371 -30.09 33.72 -19.16
N VAL A 372 -30.36 32.85 -18.18
CA VAL A 372 -31.17 33.16 -16.97
C VAL A 372 -30.76 32.25 -15.78
N PRO A 373 -30.54 32.79 -14.56
CA PRO A 373 -30.24 32.02 -13.35
C PRO A 373 -31.41 31.96 -12.33
N GLY A 374 -31.44 30.91 -11.51
CA GLY A 374 -32.23 30.79 -10.27
C GLY A 374 -31.95 29.40 -9.67
N GLY A 375 -31.57 29.19 -8.42
CA GLY A 375 -32.00 29.81 -7.17
C GLY A 375 -32.81 28.75 -6.39
N GLY A 376 -32.30 28.21 -5.28
CA GLY A 376 -33.07 27.24 -4.48
C GLY A 376 -32.29 26.49 -3.39
N MET A 377 -32.34 27.03 -2.18
CA MET A 377 -31.93 26.45 -0.90
C MET A 377 -32.90 25.34 -0.45
N GLY A 378 -32.43 24.28 0.21
CA GLY A 378 -33.31 23.26 0.82
C GLY A 378 -32.61 22.27 1.75
N THR A 379 -32.65 22.57 3.06
CA THR A 379 -32.46 21.73 4.27
C THR A 379 -33.26 20.41 4.22
N ALA A 380 -33.09 19.32 4.98
CA ALA A 380 -32.34 18.95 6.19
C ALA A 380 -32.57 17.43 6.48
N LEU A 381 -31.64 16.82 7.22
CA LEU A 381 -31.76 15.79 8.29
C LEU A 381 -32.63 14.52 8.11
N GLY A 382 -31.98 13.38 8.35
CA GLY A 382 -32.55 12.15 8.89
C GLY A 382 -31.48 11.36 9.67
N VAL A 383 -31.73 11.10 10.96
CA VAL A 383 -30.84 10.45 11.94
C VAL A 383 -31.31 9.02 12.25
N ALA A 384 -30.35 8.17 12.65
CA ALA A 384 -30.43 6.92 13.46
C ALA A 384 -30.24 5.59 12.68
N GLY A 385 -29.40 4.63 13.12
CA GLY A 385 -28.49 4.56 14.26
C GLY A 385 -27.81 3.17 14.44
N GLY A 386 -26.67 3.15 15.15
CA GLY A 386 -26.01 2.02 15.85
C GLY A 386 -25.13 1.09 15.01
N ALA A 387 -23.87 0.73 15.34
CA ALA A 387 -23.14 0.74 16.61
C ALA A 387 -21.67 1.20 16.46
N LEU A 388 -21.15 1.86 17.50
CA LEU A 388 -19.82 2.44 17.60
C LEU A 388 -18.83 1.48 18.27
N VAL A 389 -17.79 1.08 17.53
CA VAL A 389 -16.43 0.97 18.09
C VAL A 389 -15.64 2.09 17.45
N VAL A 390 -15.20 3.07 18.24
CA VAL A 390 -14.33 4.14 17.78
C VAL A 390 -12.93 3.56 17.58
N LEU A 391 -12.69 2.99 16.40
CA LEU A 391 -11.36 3.03 15.81
C LEU A 391 -11.23 4.41 15.18
N ALA A 392 -10.13 5.11 15.43
CA ALA A 392 -9.88 6.44 14.88
C ALA A 392 -9.66 6.38 13.36
N GLY A 393 -10.68 6.01 12.58
CA GLY A 393 -10.77 6.28 11.16
C GLY A 393 -11.28 7.70 10.99
N GLY A 394 -10.38 8.68 11.11
CA GLY A 394 -10.68 10.01 10.59
C GLY A 394 -11.08 9.85 9.13
N ALA A 395 -12.19 10.48 8.71
CA ALA A 395 -12.60 10.48 7.32
C ALA A 395 -11.49 11.17 6.49
N TYR A 396 -10.53 10.39 6.00
CA TYR A 396 -9.50 10.86 5.10
C TYR A 396 -10.19 11.11 3.75
N VAL A 397 -10.60 12.35 3.51
CA VAL A 397 -11.25 12.73 2.25
C VAL A 397 -10.21 13.43 1.39
N VAL A 398 -9.71 12.75 0.36
CA VAL A 398 -8.97 13.44 -0.69
C VAL A 398 -10.00 14.16 -1.57
N ASN A 399 -9.85 15.48 -1.68
CA ASN A 399 -10.79 16.28 -2.45
C ASN A 399 -10.71 15.88 -3.93
N ARG A 400 -11.84 15.50 -4.53
CA ARG A 400 -11.92 15.05 -5.93
C ARG A 400 -11.70 16.24 -6.86
N ARG A 401 -10.44 16.59 -7.11
CA ARG A 401 -10.05 17.64 -8.07
C ARG A 401 -9.70 17.08 -9.46
N TRP A 402 -9.74 15.76 -9.66
CA TRP A 402 -9.54 15.16 -10.98
C TRP A 402 -10.85 15.15 -11.79
N PRO A 403 -10.87 15.69 -13.01
CA PRO A 403 -11.99 15.49 -13.92
C PRO A 403 -12.18 13.99 -14.19
N ARG A 404 -13.42 13.50 -14.08
CA ARG A 404 -13.73 12.13 -14.53
C ARG A 404 -13.70 12.10 -16.05
N GLY A 405 -12.77 11.35 -16.63
CA GLY A 405 -12.84 10.92 -18.02
C GLY A 405 -14.21 10.26 -18.28
N ARG A 406 -14.93 10.79 -19.27
CA ARG A 406 -16.23 10.27 -19.70
C ARG A 406 -16.00 8.88 -20.32
N ARG A 407 -16.27 7.79 -19.59
CA ARG A 407 -16.33 6.45 -20.19
C ARG A 407 -17.34 6.50 -21.34
N SER A 408 -16.93 6.07 -22.53
CA SER A 408 -17.83 5.90 -23.67
C SER A 408 -18.93 4.93 -23.27
N ARG A 409 -20.17 5.41 -23.36
CA ARG A 409 -21.34 4.54 -23.35
C ARG A 409 -21.21 3.65 -24.58
N GLY A 410 -21.06 2.35 -24.36
CA GLY A 410 -21.28 1.35 -25.40
C GLY A 410 -22.66 1.58 -26.02
N ARG A 411 -22.71 1.52 -27.34
CA ARG A 411 -23.93 1.53 -28.13
C ARG A 411 -24.75 0.30 -27.75
N ASP A 412 -25.93 0.54 -27.21
CA ASP A 412 -27.06 -0.35 -27.38
C ASP A 412 -27.43 -0.33 -28.86
N GLU A 413 -27.27 -1.44 -29.57
CA GLU A 413 -28.07 -1.75 -30.75
C GLU A 413 -28.65 -3.15 -30.59
N GLU A 414 -29.94 -3.14 -30.27
CA GLU A 414 -30.92 -4.21 -30.33
C GLU A 414 -31.27 -4.48 -31.80
N PHE A 415 -31.22 -5.73 -32.27
CA PHE A 415 -32.07 -6.24 -33.34
C PHE A 415 -32.18 -7.78 -33.25
N VAL A 416 -33.42 -8.22 -32.97
CA VAL A 416 -34.11 -9.52 -33.26
C VAL A 416 -33.42 -10.83 -32.93
#